data_AF-A0A7C2HTL9-F1
#
_entry.id   AF-A0A7C2HTL9-F1
#
_cell.length_a   1.000
_cell.length_b   1.000
_cell.length_c   1.000
_cell.angle_alpha   90.00
_cell.angle_beta   90.00
_cell.angle_gamma   90.00
#
_symmetry.space_group_name_H-M   'P 1'
#
loop_
_entity.id
_entity.type
_entity.pdbx_description
1 polymer ?
#
loop_
_entity_poly.entity_id
_entity_poly.type
_entity_poly.pdbx_seq_one_letter_code
_entity_poly.pdbx_strand_id
1 'polypeptide(L)' 'MLAGSHGCDQDTGMRTCSRMRFEQEPVATVALRYQAWEVVVGDLAPDRDPSSLDLCRAHVDGLTPPRGWSVRDERGARVP' A
#
# COMPACT_ATOMS: atom_id res chain seq x y z
N MET A 1 -11.70 25.94 28.41
CA MET A 1 -11.93 26.23 26.98
C MET A 1 -10.64 26.89 26.51
N LEU A 2 -9.77 26.29 25.70
CA LEU A 2 -9.98 25.95 24.29
C LEU A 2 -8.95 24.90 23.83
N ALA A 3 -9.28 24.28 22.70
CA ALA A 3 -8.67 23.14 22.02
C ALA A 3 -7.13 23.07 21.94
N GLY A 4 -6.60 21.89 22.25
CA GLY A 4 -5.31 21.39 21.74
C GLY A 4 -5.61 20.23 20.81
N SER A 5 -5.95 20.56 19.57
CA SER A 5 -6.14 19.64 18.47
C SER A 5 -4.89 18.77 18.31
N HIS A 6 -4.94 17.50 18.70
CA HIS A 6 -3.99 16.51 18.20
C HIS A 6 -4.30 16.24 16.73
N GLY A 7 -3.99 17.23 15.87
CA GLY A 7 -3.77 17.01 14.46
C GLY A 7 -2.43 16.33 14.31
N CYS A 8 -2.37 15.04 14.62
CA CYS A 8 -1.24 14.22 14.24
C CYS A 8 -1.32 14.06 12.72
N ASP A 9 -0.41 14.74 12.03
CA ASP A 9 0.19 14.24 10.80
C ASP A 9 -0.74 14.15 9.59
N GLN A 10 -1.17 15.31 9.10
CA GLN A 10 -1.50 15.40 7.67
C GLN A 10 -0.19 15.27 6.89
N ASP A 11 0.14 14.04 6.52
CA ASP A 11 1.14 13.63 5.53
C ASP A 11 0.85 14.33 4.19
N THR A 12 1.14 15.63 4.11
CA THR A 12 1.43 16.33 2.85
C THR A 12 2.90 16.08 2.48
N GLY A 13 3.38 14.86 2.74
CA GLY A 13 4.69 14.35 2.39
C GLY A 13 4.54 13.46 1.18
N MET A 14 5.47 13.58 0.22
CA MET A 14 5.55 12.69 -0.93
C MET A 14 5.33 11.23 -0.50
N ARG A 15 4.29 10.60 -1.06
CA ARG A 15 4.05 9.16 -0.84
C ARG A 15 5.31 8.44 -1.27
N THR A 16 5.94 7.77 -0.33
CA THR A 16 7.18 7.05 -0.56
C THR A 16 6.92 5.58 -0.38
N CYS A 17 7.61 4.74 -1.15
CA CYS A 17 7.50 3.30 -0.99
C CYS A 17 7.75 2.88 0.47
N SER A 18 6.85 2.06 1.04
CA SER A 18 6.94 1.62 2.44
C SER A 18 8.17 0.74 2.73
N ARG A 19 8.87 0.24 1.71
CA ARG A 19 10.16 -0.41 1.90
C ARG A 19 11.28 0.64 1.91
N MET A 20 11.75 0.93 3.13
CA MET A 20 12.76 1.92 3.56
C MET A 20 14.09 2.01 2.77
N ARG A 21 14.33 1.16 1.76
CA ARG A 21 15.56 1.22 0.95
C ARG A 21 15.39 1.90 -0.42
N PHE A 22 14.17 2.24 -0.80
CA PHE A 22 13.90 2.89 -2.09
C PHE A 22 13.02 4.12 -1.89
N GLU A 23 13.59 5.30 -2.14
CA GLU A 23 12.90 6.57 -2.27
C GLU A 23 12.23 6.66 -3.65
N GLN A 24 11.42 5.65 -3.98
CA GLN A 24 10.72 5.58 -5.27
C GLN A 24 9.25 5.90 -5.06
N GLU A 25 8.68 6.59 -6.04
CA GLU A 25 7.24 6.88 -6.06
C GLU A 25 6.46 5.55 -6.12
N PRO A 26 5.47 5.35 -5.24
CA PRO A 26 4.65 4.16 -5.26
C PRO A 26 3.74 4.18 -6.48
N VAL A 27 3.55 3.00 -7.07
CA VAL A 27 2.69 2.82 -8.25
C VAL A 27 1.54 1.84 -7.98
N ALA A 28 1.56 1.17 -6.83
CA ALA A 28 0.56 0.22 -6.42
C ALA A 28 0.38 0.26 -4.91
N THR A 29 -0.83 -0.06 -4.47
CA THR A 29 -1.15 -0.25 -3.06
C THR A 29 -1.37 -1.73 -2.80
N VAL A 30 -0.67 -2.26 -1.81
CA VAL A 30 -0.73 -3.68 -1.43
C VAL A 30 -1.43 -3.82 -0.09
N ALA A 31 -2.47 -4.66 -0.05
CA ALA A 31 -3.22 -4.95 1.17
C ALA A 31 -3.02 -6.40 1.60
N LEU A 32 -2.82 -6.62 2.89
CA LEU A 32 -2.65 -7.96 3.47
C LEU A 32 -3.98 -8.40 4.11
N ARG A 33 -4.63 -9.38 3.50
CA ARG A 33 -5.86 -9.99 4.03
C ARG A 33 -5.49 -11.21 4.86
N TYR A 34 -5.10 -10.95 6.11
CA TYR A 34 -4.69 -11.99 7.04
C TYR A 34 -5.72 -13.11 7.24
N GLN A 35 -7.02 -12.81 7.19
CA GLN A 35 -8.08 -13.80 7.34
C GLN A 35 -8.13 -14.81 6.19
N ALA A 36 -7.78 -14.36 4.98
CA ALA A 36 -7.80 -15.17 3.77
C ALA A 36 -6.40 -15.65 3.36
N TRP A 37 -5.35 -15.20 4.06
CA TRP A 37 -3.95 -15.45 3.69
C TRP A 37 -3.67 -14.92 2.27
N GLU A 38 -4.17 -13.73 1.97
CA GLU A 38 -4.03 -13.15 0.63
C GLU A 38 -3.28 -11.83 0.66
N VAL A 39 -2.43 -11.63 -0.35
CA VAL A 39 -1.80 -10.36 -0.67
C VAL A 39 -2.54 -9.80 -1.88
N VAL A 40 -3.28 -8.73 -1.69
CA VAL A 40 -4.02 -8.06 -2.76
C VAL A 40 -3.19 -6.89 -3.25
N VAL A 41 -2.94 -6.85 -4.55
CA VAL A 41 -2.16 -5.79 -5.21
C VAL A 41 -3.12 -5.03 -6.11
N GLY A 42 -3.45 -3.80 -5.72
CA GLY A 42 -4.31 -2.90 -6.49
C GLY A 42 -3.53 -1.75 -7.13
N ASP A 43 -4.22 -0.98 -7.98
CA ASP A 43 -3.69 0.30 -8.46
C ASP A 43 -3.40 1.23 -7.26
N LEU A 44 -2.56 2.24 -7.47
CA LEU A 44 -2.25 3.19 -6.41
C LEU A 44 -3.53 3.84 -5.88
N ALA A 45 -3.85 3.56 -4.61
CA ALA A 45 -5.06 4.07 -3.98
C ALA A 45 -4.99 5.59 -3.88
N PRO A 46 -6.10 6.32 -4.11
CA PRO A 46 -6.11 7.78 -4.00
C PRO A 46 -5.95 8.25 -2.55
N ASP A 47 -6.24 7.41 -1.56
CA ASP A 47 -6.12 7.70 -0.13
C ASP A 47 -5.16 6.71 0.53
N ARG A 48 -4.43 7.15 1.55
CA ARG A 48 -3.42 6.34 2.24
C ARG A 48 -4.09 5.54 3.34
N ASP A 49 -4.33 4.26 3.07
CA ASP A 49 -4.88 3.36 4.09
C ASP A 49 -3.76 2.81 5.00
N PRO A 50 -3.85 2.96 6.34
CA PRO A 50 -2.81 2.53 7.27
C PRO A 50 -2.65 1.01 7.37
N SER A 51 -3.62 0.23 6.89
CA SER A 51 -3.55 -1.23 6.81
C SER A 51 -2.97 -1.74 5.48
N SER A 52 -2.65 -0.81 4.57
CA SER A 52 -2.08 -1.07 3.27
C SER A 52 -0.65 -0.54 3.15
N LEU A 53 0.06 -1.02 2.13
CA LEU A 53 1.45 -0.69 1.86
C LEU A 53 1.58 -0.19 0.43
N ASP A 54 2.00 1.06 0.29
CA ASP A 54 2.31 1.63 -1.02
C ASP A 54 3.71 1.17 -1.49
N LEU A 55 3.74 0.48 -2.64
CA LEU A 55 4.96 -0.11 -3.22
C LEU A 55 5.27 0.47 -4.60
N CYS A 56 6.57 0.70 -4.86
CA CYS A 56 7.06 1.07 -6.18
C CYS A 56 7.13 -0.13 -7.12
N ARG A 57 7.25 0.13 -8.43
CA ARG A 57 7.23 -0.91 -9.48
C ARG A 57 8.17 -2.07 -9.19
N ALA A 58 9.42 -1.79 -8.81
CA ALA A 58 10.41 -2.81 -8.51
C ALA A 58 10.01 -3.72 -7.34
N HIS A 59 9.36 -3.17 -6.30
CA HIS A 59 8.91 -3.95 -5.16
C HIS A 59 7.64 -4.75 -5.43
N VAL A 60 6.79 -4.26 -6.33
CA VAL A 60 5.62 -5.03 -6.75
C VAL A 60 6.05 -6.18 -7.66
N ASP A 61 6.96 -5.94 -8.60
CA ASP A 61 7.50 -6.96 -9.50
C ASP A 61 8.31 -8.04 -8.73
N GLY A 62 8.97 -7.65 -7.64
CA GLY A 62 9.69 -8.55 -6.73
C GLY A 62 8.88 -9.04 -5.53
N LEU A 63 7.57 -8.77 -5.48
CA LEU A 63 6.74 -9.08 -4.32
C LEU A 63 6.69 -10.59 -4.10
N THR A 64 7.27 -11.03 -2.99
CA THR A 64 7.24 -12.43 -2.57
C THR A 64 6.29 -12.56 -1.38
N PRO A 65 5.12 -13.21 -1.54
CA PRO A 65 4.19 -13.42 -0.45
C PRO A 65 4.79 -14.39 0.59
N PRO A 66 4.33 -14.33 1.85
CA PRO A 66 4.66 -15.37 2.83
C PRO A 66 4.21 -16.76 2.34
N ARG A 67 4.84 -17.81 2.86
CA ARG A 67 4.48 -19.19 2.47
C ARG A 67 3.01 -19.48 2.79
N GLY A 68 2.30 -20.06 1.83
CA GLY A 68 0.87 -20.37 1.95
C GLY A 68 -0.06 -19.20 1.66
N TRP A 69 0.48 -18.01 1.33
CA TRP A 69 -0.34 -16.88 0.92
C TRP A 69 -0.56 -16.84 -0.58
N SER A 70 -1.74 -16.39 -1.02
CA SER A 70 -2.06 -16.19 -2.43
C SER A 70 -1.90 -14.72 -2.81
N VAL A 71 -1.34 -14.45 -4.00
CA VAL A 71 -1.26 -13.08 -4.54
C VAL A 71 -2.43 -12.87 -5.49
N ARG A 72 -3.18 -11.81 -5.26
CA ARG A 72 -4.29 -11.35 -6.10
C ARG A 72 -3.90 -10.00 -6.67
N ASP A 73 -3.37 -10.01 -7.89
CA ASP A 73 -3.09 -8.77 -8.63
C ASP A 73 -4.34 -8.35 -9.39
N GLU A 74 -4.98 -7.28 -8.92
CA GLU A 74 -6.17 -6.68 -9.52
C GLU A 74 -5.83 -5.41 -10.34
N ARG A 75 -4.54 -5.06 -10.46
CA ARG A 75 -4.10 -3.93 -11.28
C ARG A 75 -4.45 -4.15 -12.74
N GLY A 76 -5.07 -3.16 -13.36
CA GLY A 76 -5.47 -3.26 -14.76
C GLY A 76 -6.58 -4.27 -15.05
N ALA A 77 -7.07 -5.01 -14.05
CA ALA A 77 -8.34 -5.71 -14.12
C ALA A 77 -9.46 -4.67 -14.04
N ARG A 78 -9.61 -3.87 -15.10
CA ARG A 78 -10.73 -2.96 -15.24
C ARG A 78 -11.99 -3.81 -15.25
N VAL A 79 -12.72 -3.84 -14.13
CA VAL A 79 -14.06 -4.41 -14.08
C VAL A 79 -14.89 -3.68 -15.15
N PRO A 80 -15.42 -4.39 -16.17
CA PRO A 80 -16.26 -3.77 -17.20
C PRO A 80 -17.59 -3.28 -16.63
#